data_AF-A0A2E3RH71-F1
#
_entry.id   AF-A0A2E3RH71-F1
#
_cell.length_a   1.000
_cell.length_b   1.000
_cell.length_c   1.000
_cell.angle_alpha   90.00
_cell.angle_beta   90.00
_cell.angle_gamma   90.00
#
_symmetry.space_group_name_H-M   'P 1'
#
loop_
_entity.id
_entity.type
_entity.pdbx_description
1 polymer ?
#
loop_
_entity_poly.entity_id
_entity_poly.type
_entity_poly.pdbx_seq_one_letter_code
_entity_poly.pdbx_strand_id
1 'polypeptide(L)'
;MRFIIHFFFVYLTAAGLLVTGCNSPKSFNETDQSETASDHSEMRQHAHGHGHPHAHSHSTIKPAHGGRMVPIGHTHQGSEATHYYAEIMPPADGKVTMYLTRTDAYEKSQPLQIDAEEILAYAAPLDRQAGLATELVFHATKDGDRAVWSAKIPESLKEGSGLSVVIPKLTLGDEWQNFSFQTSSVPPSDLSEDTTAEDSE
;
A
#
# COMPACT_ATOMS: atom_id res chain seq x y z
N MET A 1 7.58 -24.09 51.27
CA MET A 1 6.94 -25.30 50.69
C MET A 1 6.01 -24.84 49.57
N ARG A 2 6.07 -25.20 48.29
CA ARG A 2 6.93 -26.04 47.44
C ARG A 2 6.95 -25.35 46.07
N PHE A 3 8.12 -25.29 45.42
CA PHE A 3 8.31 -24.83 44.05
C PHE A 3 7.81 -25.92 43.07
N ILE A 4 7.14 -25.54 41.99
CA ILE A 4 6.94 -26.41 40.82
C ILE A 4 7.53 -25.71 39.61
N ILE A 5 8.73 -26.17 39.25
CA ILE A 5 9.47 -25.87 38.05
C ILE A 5 9.10 -26.96 37.04
N HIS A 6 8.54 -26.61 35.88
CA HIS A 6 8.51 -27.53 34.74
C HIS A 6 9.47 -27.01 33.68
N PHE A 7 10.67 -27.58 33.72
CA PHE A 7 11.58 -27.66 32.58
C PHE A 7 10.92 -28.51 31.50
N PHE A 8 10.71 -27.96 30.30
CA PHE A 8 10.69 -28.77 29.08
C PHE A 8 11.81 -28.29 28.17
N PHE A 9 12.88 -29.06 28.25
CA PHE A 9 13.99 -29.11 27.32
C PHE A 9 13.54 -29.83 26.03
N VAL A 10 14.36 -29.70 24.97
CA VAL A 10 14.48 -30.65 23.83
C VAL A 10 13.58 -30.35 22.61
N TYR A 11 13.99 -30.32 21.32
CA TYR A 11 15.21 -30.73 20.61
C TYR A 11 15.50 -29.75 19.45
N LEU A 12 16.79 -29.47 19.28
CA LEU A 12 17.42 -28.85 18.13
C LEU A 12 17.50 -29.87 16.98
N THR A 13 16.97 -29.56 15.79
CA THR A 13 17.41 -30.21 14.54
C THR A 13 17.55 -29.17 13.44
N ALA A 14 18.80 -28.73 13.25
CA ALA A 14 19.27 -28.13 12.02
C ALA A 14 19.43 -29.22 10.96
N ALA A 15 18.84 -29.02 9.79
CA ALA A 15 19.23 -29.73 8.58
C ALA A 15 19.26 -28.70 7.45
N GLY A 16 20.48 -28.38 7.02
CA GLY A 16 20.75 -27.44 5.96
C GLY A 16 20.38 -28.01 4.59
N LEU A 17 19.94 -27.12 3.71
CA LEU A 17 19.91 -27.35 2.28
C LEU A 17 20.52 -26.11 1.61
N LEU A 18 21.82 -26.19 1.39
CA LEU A 18 22.57 -25.32 0.49
C LEU A 18 22.27 -25.78 -0.94
N VAL A 19 21.46 -25.01 -1.66
CA VAL A 19 21.42 -25.10 -3.13
C VAL A 19 22.21 -23.92 -3.68
N THR A 20 23.50 -24.17 -3.91
CA THR A 20 24.38 -23.33 -4.71
C THR A 20 24.01 -23.49 -6.18
N GLY A 21 23.46 -22.43 -6.79
CA GLY A 21 23.18 -22.37 -8.22
C GLY A 21 23.63 -21.03 -8.80
N CYS A 22 24.94 -20.82 -8.90
CA CYS A 22 25.54 -19.72 -9.64
C CYS A 22 25.42 -19.99 -11.15
N ASN A 23 24.63 -19.20 -11.88
CA ASN A 23 24.79 -19.02 -13.31
C ASN A 23 24.92 -17.52 -13.59
N SER A 24 26.17 -17.07 -13.71
CA SER A 24 26.55 -15.73 -14.16
C SER A 24 26.52 -15.65 -15.70
N PRO A 25 26.45 -14.44 -16.26
CA PRO A 25 25.70 -14.13 -17.48
C PRO A 25 26.46 -14.39 -18.78
N LYS A 26 25.72 -14.77 -19.84
CA LYS A 26 26.21 -14.66 -21.21
C LYS A 26 26.22 -13.19 -21.61
N SER A 27 27.40 -12.60 -21.60
CA SER A 27 27.79 -11.48 -22.46
C SER A 27 27.47 -11.85 -23.90
N PHE A 28 26.66 -11.04 -24.59
CA PHE A 28 26.58 -11.07 -26.04
C PHE A 28 27.11 -9.74 -26.55
N ASN A 29 28.13 -9.88 -27.38
CA ASN A 29 28.90 -8.81 -27.95
C ASN A 29 28.10 -8.10 -29.05
N GLU A 30 28.46 -6.85 -29.20
CA GLU A 30 28.12 -5.85 -30.19
C GLU A 30 28.33 -6.32 -31.65
N THR A 31 27.78 -5.49 -32.55
CA THR A 31 28.07 -5.37 -33.99
C THR A 31 27.11 -6.14 -34.92
N ASP A 32 26.15 -5.45 -35.53
CA ASP A 32 26.41 -4.93 -36.87
C ASP A 32 25.36 -3.91 -37.34
N GLN A 33 25.87 -2.92 -38.07
CA GLN A 33 25.09 -1.94 -38.80
C GLN A 33 24.36 -2.61 -39.96
N SER A 34 23.10 -2.28 -40.18
CA SER A 34 22.50 -2.39 -41.50
C SER A 34 21.50 -1.27 -41.70
N GLU A 35 21.99 -0.22 -42.36
CA GLU A 35 21.15 0.73 -43.07
C GLU A 35 20.47 -0.01 -44.22
N THR A 36 19.15 -0.17 -44.12
CA THR A 36 18.31 -0.35 -45.30
C THR A 36 17.16 0.62 -45.20
N ALA A 37 17.29 1.72 -45.94
CA ALA A 37 16.17 2.49 -46.42
C ALA A 37 15.20 1.54 -47.14
N SER A 38 14.00 1.39 -46.60
CA SER A 38 12.90 0.76 -47.32
C SER A 38 11.66 1.61 -47.09
N ASP A 39 11.48 2.49 -48.06
CA ASP A 39 10.28 3.23 -48.35
C ASP A 39 9.17 2.24 -48.71
N HIS A 40 8.25 2.00 -47.78
CA HIS A 40 6.97 1.35 -48.07
C HIS A 40 5.85 2.16 -47.40
N SER A 41 5.25 2.97 -48.27
CA SER A 41 3.92 3.52 -48.20
C SER A 41 2.86 2.47 -47.84
N GLU A 42 1.86 2.96 -47.10
CA GLU A 42 0.50 2.43 -46.94
C GLU A 42 0.31 1.00 -46.40
N MET A 43 -0.05 0.91 -45.11
CA MET A 43 -1.38 0.42 -44.69
C MET A 43 -1.45 0.28 -43.16
N ARG A 44 -2.58 0.79 -42.63
CA ARG A 44 -3.19 0.60 -41.30
C ARG A 44 -3.28 1.89 -40.47
N GLN A 45 -4.16 2.77 -40.93
CA GLN A 45 -5.12 3.39 -40.04
C GLN A 45 -5.85 2.27 -39.29
N HIS A 46 -5.69 2.18 -37.96
CA HIS A 46 -6.66 1.72 -36.95
C HIS A 46 -5.93 1.46 -35.64
N ALA A 47 -5.97 2.44 -34.75
CA ALA A 47 -6.33 2.25 -33.35
C ALA A 47 -6.50 3.66 -32.75
N HIS A 48 -7.73 4.16 -32.77
CA HIS A 48 -8.10 5.23 -31.84
C HIS A 48 -7.98 4.62 -30.44
N GLY A 49 -6.80 4.74 -29.83
CA GLY A 49 -6.65 4.58 -28.40
C GLY A 49 -7.43 5.71 -27.77
N HIS A 50 -8.70 5.46 -27.47
CA HIS A 50 -9.49 6.30 -26.59
C HIS A 50 -8.82 6.25 -25.21
N GLY A 51 -7.83 7.13 -25.02
CA GLY A 51 -7.34 7.47 -23.71
C GLY A 51 -8.50 8.11 -22.97
N HIS A 52 -9.27 7.28 -22.26
CA HIS A 52 -10.27 7.79 -21.34
C HIS A 52 -9.51 8.62 -20.30
N PRO A 53 -9.89 9.89 -20.06
CA PRO A 53 -9.33 10.62 -18.95
C PRO A 53 -9.67 9.85 -17.68
N HIS A 54 -8.64 9.39 -16.96
CA HIS A 54 -8.79 8.89 -15.60
C HIS A 54 -9.12 10.10 -14.72
N ALA A 55 -10.37 10.56 -14.78
CA ALA A 55 -10.90 11.47 -13.79
C ALA A 55 -10.87 10.70 -12.47
N HIS A 56 -9.87 10.99 -11.63
CA HIS A 56 -9.86 10.55 -10.26
C HIS A 56 -11.05 11.24 -9.59
N SER A 57 -12.18 10.55 -9.53
CA SER A 57 -13.32 10.99 -8.73
C SER A 57 -12.77 11.28 -7.33
N HIS A 58 -12.79 12.55 -6.93
CA HIS A 58 -12.50 12.94 -5.57
C HIS A 58 -13.61 12.32 -4.73
N SER A 59 -13.30 11.17 -4.13
CA SER A 59 -14.29 10.38 -3.41
C SER A 59 -14.98 11.26 -2.37
N THR A 60 -16.31 11.18 -2.30
CA THR A 60 -17.07 11.96 -1.31
C THR A 60 -17.12 11.27 0.06
N ILE A 61 -16.48 10.10 0.18
CA ILE A 61 -16.43 9.30 1.40
C ILE A 61 -15.78 10.10 2.52
N LYS A 62 -16.56 10.33 3.57
CA LYS A 62 -16.09 10.99 4.79
C LYS A 62 -15.41 9.97 5.71
N PRO A 63 -14.29 10.33 6.35
CA PRO A 63 -13.69 9.53 7.40
C PRO A 63 -14.69 9.28 8.54
N ALA A 64 -14.83 8.03 8.97
CA ALA A 64 -15.77 7.63 10.02
C ALA A 64 -15.17 7.77 11.44
N HIS A 65 -13.84 7.84 11.53
CA HIS A 65 -13.07 7.82 12.78
C HIS A 65 -12.24 9.11 12.97
N GLY A 66 -12.35 10.06 12.05
CA GLY A 66 -11.58 11.31 12.08
C GLY A 66 -10.15 11.15 11.54
N GLY A 67 -9.87 10.06 10.83
CA GLY A 67 -8.61 9.87 10.10
C GLY A 67 -8.62 10.52 8.71
N ARG A 68 -7.62 10.18 7.91
CA ARG A 68 -7.50 10.59 6.51
C ARG A 68 -7.87 9.43 5.58
N MET A 69 -8.80 9.66 4.66
CA MET A 69 -9.13 8.67 3.63
C MET A 69 -7.99 8.56 2.60
N VAL A 70 -7.59 7.34 2.29
CA VAL A 70 -6.60 6.98 1.28
C VAL A 70 -7.22 5.95 0.34
N PRO A 71 -7.31 6.23 -0.98
CA PRO A 71 -7.76 5.23 -1.94
C PRO A 71 -6.71 4.12 -2.06
N ILE A 72 -7.17 2.87 -2.02
CA ILE A 72 -6.31 1.69 -2.21
C ILE A 72 -6.35 1.26 -3.68
N GLY A 73 -7.56 1.18 -4.23
CA GLY A 73 -7.80 0.65 -5.57
C GLY A 73 -9.27 0.31 -5.77
N HIS A 74 -9.55 -0.37 -6.88
CA HIS A 74 -10.89 -0.83 -7.19
C HIS A 74 -10.83 -2.11 -8.03
N THR A 75 -11.86 -2.95 -7.90
CA THR A 75 -12.05 -4.18 -8.67
C THR A 75 -13.29 -4.05 -9.54
N HIS A 76 -13.30 -4.71 -10.69
CA HIS A 76 -14.48 -4.75 -11.58
C HIS A 76 -15.07 -6.16 -11.57
N GLN A 77 -16.35 -6.28 -11.20
CA GLN A 77 -17.12 -7.52 -11.37
C GLN A 77 -18.27 -7.24 -12.34
N GLY A 78 -18.06 -7.61 -13.61
CA GLY A 78 -19.00 -7.26 -14.67
C GLY A 78 -19.04 -5.75 -14.92
N SER A 79 -20.22 -5.14 -14.82
CA SER A 79 -20.41 -3.69 -14.96
C SER A 79 -20.32 -2.93 -13.63
N GLU A 80 -20.13 -3.63 -12.52
CA GLU A 80 -20.08 -3.02 -11.19
C GLU A 80 -18.62 -2.81 -10.75
N ALA A 81 -18.34 -1.61 -10.28
CA ALA A 81 -17.05 -1.25 -9.69
C ALA A 81 -17.17 -1.29 -8.16
N THR A 82 -16.22 -1.97 -7.53
CA THR A 82 -16.05 -1.96 -6.07
C THR A 82 -14.79 -1.18 -5.74
N HIS A 83 -14.91 -0.16 -4.89
CA HIS A 83 -13.80 0.69 -4.50
C HIS A 83 -13.36 0.37 -3.07
N TYR A 84 -12.05 0.46 -2.82
CA TYR A 84 -11.45 0.18 -1.52
C TYR A 84 -10.69 1.40 -1.02
N TYR A 85 -10.88 1.68 0.26
CA TYR A 85 -10.25 2.80 0.93
C TYR A 85 -9.69 2.37 2.28
N ALA A 86 -8.63 3.04 2.71
CA ALA A 86 -8.14 3.00 4.07
C ALA A 86 -8.39 4.36 4.74
N GLU A 87 -9.01 4.37 5.90
CA GLU A 87 -8.97 5.52 6.80
C GLU A 87 -7.74 5.38 7.70
N ILE A 88 -6.75 6.25 7.49
CA ILE A 88 -5.48 6.24 8.21
C ILE A 88 -5.59 7.20 9.40
N MET A 89 -5.41 6.67 10.61
CA MET A 89 -5.36 7.50 11.81
C MET A 89 -3.99 8.18 11.95
N PRO A 90 -3.94 9.40 12.53
CA PRO A 90 -2.70 9.94 13.05
C PRO A 90 -2.05 8.94 14.03
N PRO A 91 -0.71 8.79 14.03
CA PRO A 91 -0.04 7.91 14.97
C PRO A 91 -0.36 8.31 16.41
N ALA A 92 -0.78 7.34 17.22
CA ALA A 92 -1.12 7.52 18.62
C ALA A 92 -0.65 6.30 19.42
N ASP A 93 -0.24 6.51 20.67
CA ASP A 93 0.23 5.45 21.58
C ASP A 93 1.34 4.56 20.98
N GLY A 94 2.18 5.15 20.13
CA GLY A 94 3.25 4.44 19.42
C GLY A 94 2.74 3.40 18.41
N LYS A 95 1.56 3.61 17.84
CA LYS A 95 0.95 2.74 16.82
C LYS A 95 0.47 3.53 15.61
N VAL A 96 0.47 2.86 14.47
CA VAL A 96 -0.32 3.26 13.29
C VAL A 96 -1.56 2.39 13.24
N THR A 97 -2.72 3.01 13.06
CA THR A 97 -4.01 2.32 12.94
C THR A 97 -4.65 2.69 11.61
N MET A 98 -5.20 1.69 10.92
CA MET A 98 -5.99 1.90 9.71
C MET A 98 -7.30 1.12 9.76
N TYR A 99 -8.35 1.71 9.18
CA TYR A 99 -9.66 1.08 8.98
C TYR A 99 -9.89 0.86 7.49
N LEU A 100 -10.16 -0.37 7.09
CA LEU A 100 -10.43 -0.69 5.68
C LEU A 100 -11.93 -0.62 5.41
N THR A 101 -12.30 0.11 4.36
CA THR A 101 -13.69 0.30 3.94
C THR A 101 -13.84 -0.07 2.47
N ARG A 102 -14.96 -0.71 2.15
CA ARG A 102 -15.36 -1.04 0.78
C ARG A 102 -16.61 -0.26 0.42
N THR A 103 -16.68 0.29 -0.78
CA THR A 103 -17.90 0.90 -1.32
C THR A 103 -18.27 0.33 -2.67
N ASP A 104 -19.56 0.37 -2.99
CA ASP A 104 -20.05 0.11 -4.34
C ASP A 104 -19.87 1.33 -5.26
N ALA A 105 -20.40 1.23 -6.49
CA ALA A 105 -20.36 2.29 -7.50
C ALA A 105 -21.14 3.56 -7.09
N TYR A 106 -21.99 3.48 -6.06
CA TYR A 106 -22.76 4.60 -5.52
C TYR A 106 -22.15 5.15 -4.22
N GLU A 107 -20.88 4.79 -3.93
CA GLU A 107 -20.14 5.15 -2.72
C GLU A 107 -20.81 4.70 -1.41
N LYS A 108 -21.73 3.72 -1.48
CA LYS A 108 -22.35 3.17 -0.28
C LYS A 108 -21.40 2.18 0.37
N SER A 109 -21.12 2.38 1.65
CA SER A 109 -20.30 1.48 2.45
C SER A 109 -20.92 0.09 2.55
N GLN A 110 -20.08 -0.92 2.33
CA GLN A 110 -20.41 -2.33 2.38
C GLN A 110 -19.51 -3.01 3.42
N PRO A 111 -19.99 -4.06 4.11
CA PRO A 111 -19.14 -4.87 4.98
C PRO A 111 -17.93 -5.38 4.21
N LEU A 112 -16.75 -5.40 4.83
CA LEU A 112 -15.52 -5.92 4.24
C LEU A 112 -15.04 -7.10 5.09
N GLN A 113 -15.07 -8.30 4.52
CA GLN A 113 -14.45 -9.47 5.13
C GLN A 113 -12.98 -9.51 4.75
N ILE A 114 -12.12 -9.74 5.75
CA ILE A 114 -10.70 -9.92 5.55
C ILE A 114 -10.26 -11.14 6.35
N ASP A 115 -9.72 -12.12 5.65
CA ASP A 115 -9.27 -13.38 6.23
C ASP A 115 -7.81 -13.35 6.68
N ALA A 116 -7.07 -12.31 6.29
CA ALA A 116 -5.70 -12.11 6.74
C ALA A 116 -5.67 -11.77 8.24
N GLU A 117 -4.76 -12.40 8.98
CA GLU A 117 -4.46 -12.04 10.38
C GLU A 117 -3.36 -10.97 10.47
N GLU A 118 -2.48 -10.94 9.47
CA GLU A 118 -1.31 -10.07 9.40
C GLU A 118 -1.15 -9.42 8.01
N ILE A 119 -0.74 -8.15 8.00
CA ILE A 119 -0.33 -7.44 6.78
C ILE A 119 1.09 -6.94 6.98
N LEU A 120 1.97 -7.32 6.05
CA LEU A 120 3.34 -6.82 6.00
C LEU A 120 3.38 -5.43 5.35
N ALA A 121 4.11 -4.51 5.98
CA ALA A 121 4.34 -3.18 5.47
C ALA A 121 5.81 -2.75 5.70
N TYR A 122 6.23 -1.71 4.98
CA TYR A 122 7.53 -1.09 5.15
C TYR A 122 7.35 0.39 5.42
N ALA A 123 8.03 0.91 6.44
CA ALA A 123 7.94 2.29 6.86
C ALA A 123 9.31 2.99 6.87
N ALA A 124 9.32 4.24 6.45
CA ALA A 124 10.47 5.12 6.53
C ALA A 124 10.06 6.48 7.11
N PRO A 125 10.94 7.16 7.87
CA PRO A 125 10.65 8.51 8.36
C PRO A 125 10.63 9.52 7.20
N LEU A 126 9.72 10.49 7.24
CA LEU A 126 9.56 11.49 6.17
C LEU A 126 10.68 12.53 6.10
N ASP A 127 11.34 12.80 7.22
CA ASP A 127 12.34 13.86 7.38
C ASP A 127 13.79 13.41 7.18
N ARG A 128 14.04 12.13 6.91
CA ARG A 128 15.40 11.62 6.64
C ARG A 128 15.54 11.24 5.18
N GLN A 129 16.43 11.96 4.48
CA GLN A 129 16.90 11.54 3.16
C GLN A 129 17.66 10.22 3.31
N ALA A 130 17.05 9.13 2.86
CA ALA A 130 17.62 7.77 2.79
C ALA A 130 17.93 7.11 4.15
N GLY A 131 16.89 6.61 4.82
CA GLY A 131 17.01 5.53 5.80
C GLY A 131 16.58 4.18 5.20
N LEU A 132 17.10 3.07 5.74
CA LEU A 132 16.53 1.75 5.44
C LEU A 132 15.07 1.72 5.90
N ALA A 133 14.18 1.28 5.02
CA ALA A 133 12.80 1.04 5.42
C ALA A 133 12.78 -0.04 6.51
N THR A 134 12.00 0.21 7.56
CA THR A 134 11.79 -0.72 8.67
C THR A 134 10.49 -1.48 8.42
N GLU A 135 10.53 -2.78 8.64
CA GLU A 135 9.35 -3.63 8.55
C GLU A 135 8.34 -3.28 9.66
N LEU A 136 7.06 -3.20 9.28
CA LEU A 136 5.93 -3.13 10.19
C LEU A 136 5.01 -4.31 9.90
N VAL A 137 4.53 -4.96 10.96
CA VAL A 137 3.48 -5.98 10.87
C VAL A 137 2.21 -5.38 11.46
N PHE A 138 1.20 -5.21 10.62
CA PHE A 138 -0.13 -4.85 11.06
C PHE A 138 -0.85 -6.13 11.45
N HIS A 139 -1.48 -6.13 12.63
CA HIS A 139 -2.33 -7.21 13.07
C HIS A 139 -3.80 -6.79 13.02
N ALA A 140 -4.66 -7.70 12.59
CA ALA A 140 -6.09 -7.49 12.62
C ALA A 140 -6.55 -7.39 14.08
N THR A 141 -7.30 -6.35 14.40
CA THR A 141 -7.98 -6.22 15.69
C THR A 141 -9.46 -6.42 15.49
N LYS A 142 -10.06 -7.33 16.27
CA LYS A 142 -11.51 -7.54 16.25
C LYS A 142 -12.20 -6.34 16.88
N ASP A 143 -12.83 -5.51 16.05
CA ASP A 143 -13.69 -4.41 16.47
C ASP A 143 -15.04 -4.51 15.73
N GLY A 144 -15.92 -5.37 16.25
CA GLY A 144 -17.20 -5.69 15.62
C GLY A 144 -17.05 -6.20 14.19
N ASP A 145 -17.83 -5.62 13.27
CA ASP A 145 -17.83 -5.96 11.84
C ASP A 145 -16.80 -5.15 11.02
N ARG A 146 -15.89 -4.42 11.68
CA ARG A 146 -14.94 -3.53 11.01
C ARG A 146 -13.57 -4.19 10.83
N ALA A 147 -13.00 -3.98 9.65
CA ALA A 147 -11.65 -4.40 9.33
C ALA A 147 -10.64 -3.38 9.87
N VAL A 148 -10.25 -3.55 11.14
CA VAL A 148 -9.28 -2.68 11.83
C VAL A 148 -7.92 -3.34 11.90
N TRP A 149 -6.89 -2.58 11.59
CA TRP A 149 -5.50 -3.05 11.55
C TRP A 149 -4.60 -2.09 12.31
N SER A 150 -3.71 -2.63 13.15
CA SER A 150 -2.75 -1.81 13.89
C SER A 150 -1.35 -2.41 13.89
N ALA A 151 -0.34 -1.55 13.76
CA ALA A 151 1.07 -1.90 13.85
C ALA A 151 1.75 -1.05 14.91
N LYS A 152 2.65 -1.66 15.69
CA LYS A 152 3.52 -0.93 16.62
C LYS A 152 4.62 -0.21 15.84
N ILE A 153 4.86 1.06 16.16
CA ILE A 153 5.94 1.87 15.61
C ILE A 153 7.23 1.55 16.37
N PRO A 154 8.28 1.04 15.71
CA PRO A 154 9.59 0.84 16.32
C PRO A 154 10.17 2.16 16.85
N GLU A 155 10.94 2.10 17.95
CA GLU A 155 11.52 3.31 18.56
C GLU A 155 12.34 4.15 17.57
N SER A 156 13.05 3.48 16.64
CA SER A 156 13.84 4.13 15.58
C SER A 156 13.02 5.03 14.65
N LEU A 157 11.70 4.87 14.61
CA LEU A 157 10.78 5.62 13.77
C LEU A 157 9.95 6.66 14.54
N LYS A 158 10.01 6.69 15.89
CA LYS A 158 9.18 7.59 16.69
C LYS A 158 9.68 9.04 16.75
N GLU A 159 10.96 9.26 16.46
CA GLU A 159 11.59 10.59 16.55
C GLU A 159 11.35 11.47 15.31
N GLY A 160 10.73 10.93 14.26
CA GLY A 160 10.53 11.63 13.00
C GLY A 160 9.25 12.49 12.95
N SER A 161 9.21 13.44 12.02
CA SER A 161 8.04 14.29 11.75
C SER A 161 6.82 13.52 11.19
N GLY A 162 7.02 12.27 10.76
CA GLY A 162 5.98 11.39 10.25
C GLY A 162 6.57 10.17 9.56
N LEU A 163 5.70 9.32 9.02
CA LEU A 163 6.03 8.06 8.38
C LEU A 163 5.49 8.02 6.95
N SER A 164 6.29 7.52 6.03
CA SER A 164 5.86 6.99 4.74
C SER A 164 5.75 5.47 4.87
N VAL A 165 4.57 4.92 4.64
CA VAL A 165 4.28 3.49 4.78
C VAL A 165 3.87 2.91 3.43
N VAL A 166 4.41 1.76 3.08
CA VAL A 166 4.10 1.01 1.86
C VAL A 166 3.58 -0.37 2.24
N ILE A 167 2.41 -0.74 1.74
CA ILE A 167 1.84 -2.08 1.83
C ILE A 167 1.96 -2.72 0.44
N PRO A 168 2.96 -3.59 0.21
CA PRO A 168 3.20 -4.17 -1.11
C PRO A 168 2.13 -5.20 -1.48
N LYS A 169 1.50 -5.83 -0.48
CA LYS A 169 0.54 -6.90 -0.70
C LYS A 169 -0.58 -6.92 0.31
N LEU A 170 -1.78 -6.70 -0.20
CA LEU A 170 -3.03 -6.84 0.51
C LEU A 170 -4.05 -7.49 -0.44
N THR A 171 -4.69 -8.57 0.00
CA THR A 171 -5.79 -9.18 -0.77
C THR A 171 -7.11 -8.57 -0.30
N LEU A 172 -7.85 -7.97 -1.24
CA LEU A 172 -9.17 -7.39 -0.99
C LEU A 172 -10.16 -7.98 -2.01
N GLY A 173 -11.19 -8.67 -1.50
CA GLY A 173 -11.95 -9.59 -2.34
C GLY A 173 -11.03 -10.68 -2.89
N ASP A 174 -11.05 -10.88 -4.20
CA ASP A 174 -10.22 -11.89 -4.89
C ASP A 174 -8.99 -11.28 -5.60
N GLU A 175 -8.70 -10.00 -5.35
CA GLU A 175 -7.61 -9.29 -6.04
C GLU A 175 -6.50 -8.83 -5.11
N TRP A 176 -5.28 -8.84 -5.66
CA TRP A 176 -4.11 -8.27 -5.00
C TRP A 176 -4.05 -6.77 -5.25
N GLN A 177 -4.09 -6.00 -4.16
CA GLN A 177 -3.86 -4.57 -4.12
C GLN A 177 -2.53 -4.23 -3.45
N ASN A 178 -1.95 -3.11 -3.85
CA ASN A 178 -0.83 -2.47 -3.18
C ASN A 178 -1.16 -0.99 -3.01
N PHE A 179 -0.71 -0.39 -1.91
CA PHE A 179 -0.89 1.03 -1.70
C PHE A 179 0.14 1.59 -0.73
N SER A 180 0.25 2.91 -0.71
CA SER A 180 1.12 3.62 0.22
C SER A 180 0.39 4.82 0.81
N PHE A 181 0.84 5.25 1.97
CA PHE A 181 0.32 6.44 2.62
C PHE A 181 1.39 7.11 3.47
N GLN A 182 1.16 8.39 3.74
CA GLN A 182 1.93 9.16 4.70
C GLN A 182 1.07 9.48 5.92
N THR A 183 1.67 9.51 7.09
CA THR A 183 0.97 9.87 8.33
C THR A 183 1.90 10.61 9.30
N SER A 184 1.36 11.55 10.07
CA SER A 184 2.09 12.33 11.06
C SER A 184 1.23 12.50 12.31
N SER A 185 1.87 12.59 13.48
CA SER A 185 1.21 12.92 14.74
C SER A 185 0.83 14.40 14.82
N VAL A 186 1.47 15.24 13.99
CA VAL A 186 1.05 16.62 13.82
C VAL A 186 -0.17 16.56 12.91
N PRO A 187 -1.36 17.02 13.36
CA PRO A 187 -2.49 17.14 12.46
C PRO A 187 -2.04 17.98 11.25
N PRO A 188 -2.49 17.67 10.03
CA PRO A 188 -2.24 18.58 8.93
C PRO A 188 -2.76 19.93 9.39
N SER A 189 -1.85 20.89 9.66
CA SER A 189 -2.27 22.27 9.81
C SER A 189 -3.14 22.54 8.61
N ASP A 190 -4.34 23.06 8.81
CA ASP A 190 -5.25 23.50 7.76
C ASP A 190 -4.48 24.45 6.83
N LEU A 191 -3.73 23.87 5.90
CA LEU A 191 -3.27 24.53 4.70
C LEU A 191 -4.53 24.59 3.89
N SER A 192 -5.36 25.58 4.23
CA SER A 192 -6.29 26.18 3.29
C SER A 192 -5.59 26.20 1.94
N GLU A 193 -6.07 25.38 1.01
CA GLU A 193 -5.81 25.55 -0.40
C GLU A 193 -6.26 26.97 -0.71
N ASP A 194 -5.35 27.93 -0.56
CA ASP A 194 -5.48 29.28 -1.08
C ASP A 194 -5.30 29.14 -2.59
N THR A 195 -6.31 28.58 -3.25
CA THR A 195 -6.48 28.72 -4.67
C THR A 195 -6.86 30.17 -4.91
N THR A 196 -5.86 31.03 -4.97
CA THR A 196 -5.93 32.29 -5.70
C THR A 196 -6.22 31.95 -7.16
N ALA A 197 -7.52 31.87 -7.48
CA ALA A 197 -7.97 32.03 -8.84
C ALA A 197 -7.62 33.47 -9.24
N GLU A 198 -6.48 33.65 -9.89
CA GLU A 198 -6.19 34.88 -10.62
C GLU A 198 -7.20 34.98 -11.76
N ASP A 199 -8.23 35.79 -11.51
CA ASP A 199 -9.20 36.28 -12.49
C ASP A 199 -8.40 37.08 -13.53
N SER A 200 -8.26 36.53 -14.73
CA SER A 200 -7.68 37.23 -15.88
C SER A 200 -8.81 37.91 -16.63
N GLU A 201 -8.93 39.23 -16.44
CA GLU A 201 -9.67 40.14 -17.34
C GLU A 201 -8.96 40.32 -18.69
#